data_AF-A0A842UJ46-F1
#
_entry.id   AF-A0A842UJ46-F1
#
_cell.length_a   1.000
_cell.length_b   1.000
_cell.length_c   1.000
_cell.angle_alpha   90.00
_cell.angle_beta   90.00
_cell.angle_gamma   90.00
#
_symmetry.space_group_name_H-M   'P 1'
#
loop_
_entity.id
_entity.type
_entity.pdbx_description
1 polymer ?
#
loop_
_entity_poly.entity_id
_entity_poly.type
_entity_poly.pdbx_seq_one_letter_code
_entity_poly.pdbx_strand_id
1 'polypeptide(L)'
;MRCCLFVFSLAVFCLGCINSPENKNKASLDLSDDQLLQKALNTGDSEACKKITGSKRKPHCFMEVAKKTADPQVCENIESLALANTCKQELSKRKSSQKQN
;
A
#
# COMPACT_ATOMS: atom_id res chain seq x y z
N MET A 1 -15.64 30.07 22.26
CA MET A 1 -15.58 29.29 23.51
C MET A 1 -14.44 28.27 23.33
N ARG A 2 -13.14 28.59 23.42
CA ARG A 2 -12.34 29.12 24.53
C ARG A 2 -12.43 28.25 25.80
N CYS A 3 -11.97 27.01 25.69
CA CYS A 3 -11.49 26.23 26.83
C CYS A 3 -10.20 26.90 27.38
N CYS A 4 -10.42 27.83 28.31
CA CYS A 4 -9.84 27.84 29.66
C CYS A 4 -9.43 26.43 30.14
N LEU A 5 -8.38 26.16 30.92
CA LEU A 5 -7.47 26.93 31.75
C LEU A 5 -6.32 25.96 32.09
N PHE A 6 -5.06 26.37 31.98
CA PHE A 6 -4.05 25.98 32.97
C PHE A 6 -3.09 27.15 33.11
N VAL A 7 -3.45 28.01 34.08
CA VAL A 7 -2.47 28.77 34.84
C VAL A 7 -1.48 27.75 35.40
N PHE A 8 -0.19 27.92 35.14
CA PHE A 8 0.84 28.06 36.17
C PHE A 8 2.20 28.25 35.51
N SER A 9 2.76 29.43 35.76
CA SER A 9 4.17 29.68 35.98
C SER A 9 5.21 29.30 34.91
N LEU A 10 5.74 30.36 34.32
CA LEU A 10 7.18 30.59 34.13
C LEU A 10 7.97 29.53 33.36
N ALA A 11 8.22 29.90 32.10
CA ALA A 11 9.43 29.65 31.32
C ALA A 11 9.82 28.19 31.06
N VAL A 12 10.34 27.98 29.85
CA VAL A 12 10.87 26.73 29.31
C VAL A 12 9.77 25.78 28.85
N PHE A 13 9.41 25.90 27.58
CA PHE A 13 9.53 24.81 26.59
C PHE A 13 9.08 25.38 25.24
N CYS A 14 9.98 26.09 24.56
CA CYS A 14 9.91 26.23 23.10
C CYS A 14 10.19 24.87 22.46
N LEU A 15 9.30 23.90 22.66
CA LEU A 15 9.17 22.78 21.74
C LEU A 15 7.82 22.92 21.07
N GLY A 16 7.81 23.79 20.06
CA GLY A 16 6.80 23.77 19.02
C GLY A 16 6.84 22.42 18.31
N CYS A 17 6.14 21.45 18.87
CA CYS A 17 5.47 20.44 18.06
C CYS A 17 4.24 21.16 17.46
N ILE A 18 3.74 20.87 16.26
CA ILE A 18 3.63 19.59 15.58
C ILE A 18 3.58 19.89 14.07
N ASN A 19 4.30 19.07 13.30
CA ASN A 19 4.22 18.93 11.85
C ASN A 19 2.78 19.00 11.30
N SER A 20 2.57 19.75 10.20
CA SER A 20 1.36 19.65 9.37
C SER A 20 1.38 18.34 8.56
N PRO A 21 0.47 17.38 8.77
CA PRO A 21 0.29 16.27 7.84
C PRO A 21 -0.48 16.75 6.60
N GLU A 22 0.22 16.60 5.46
CA GLU A 22 -0.25 16.39 4.10
C GLU A 22 -1.70 16.79 3.75
N ASN A 23 -1.80 17.91 3.03
CA ASN A 23 -2.91 18.26 2.15
C ASN A 23 -3.04 17.22 1.02
N LYS A 24 -3.86 16.17 1.23
CA LYS A 24 -4.34 15.29 0.16
C LYS A 24 -5.67 15.85 -0.34
N ASN A 25 -5.55 16.83 -1.22
CA ASN A 25 -6.64 17.41 -1.97
C ASN A 25 -7.47 16.29 -2.61
N LYS A 26 -8.65 16.06 -2.05
CA LYS A 26 -9.62 15.04 -2.47
C LYS A 26 -10.65 15.73 -3.35
N ALA A 27 -10.47 15.65 -4.67
CA ALA A 27 -11.54 15.63 -5.66
C ALA A 27 -10.95 15.51 -7.07
N SER A 28 -10.97 14.32 -7.65
CA SER A 28 -11.56 14.05 -8.98
C SER A 28 -11.41 12.56 -9.31
N LEU A 29 -12.22 12.08 -10.23
CA LEU A 29 -12.65 10.70 -10.42
C LEU A 29 -11.62 9.73 -11.06
N ASP A 30 -10.33 10.05 -11.05
CA ASP A 30 -9.26 9.18 -11.52
C ASP A 30 -8.17 9.09 -10.45
N LEU A 31 -8.13 7.96 -9.74
CA LEU A 31 -7.02 7.65 -8.84
C LEU A 31 -5.77 7.46 -9.70
N SER A 32 -4.68 8.16 -9.36
CA SER A 32 -3.41 7.94 -10.06
C SER A 32 -2.95 6.49 -9.88
N ASP A 33 -2.16 5.98 -10.84
CA ASP A 33 -1.55 4.64 -10.76
C ASP A 33 -0.84 4.40 -9.41
N ASP A 34 -0.21 5.44 -8.84
CA ASP A 34 0.44 5.39 -7.54
C ASP A 34 -0.56 5.21 -6.39
N GLN A 35 -1.69 5.92 -6.42
CA GLN A 35 -2.76 5.76 -5.44
C GLN A 35 -3.43 4.39 -5.54
N LEU A 36 -3.65 3.89 -6.76
CA LEU A 36 -4.18 2.55 -7.01
C LEU A 36 -3.24 1.48 -6.48
N LEU A 37 -1.94 1.61 -6.75
CA LEU A 37 -0.91 0.72 -6.22
C LEU A 37 -0.94 0.72 -4.69
N GLN A 38 -0.87 1.89 -4.05
CA GLN A 38 -0.89 1.99 -2.59
C GLN A 38 -2.18 1.41 -2.00
N LYS A 39 -3.33 1.67 -2.61
CA LYS A 39 -4.60 1.10 -2.18
C LYS A 39 -4.58 -0.44 -2.25
N ALA A 40 -4.15 -0.99 -3.39
CA ALA A 40 -4.03 -2.43 -3.59
C ALA A 40 -3.12 -3.08 -2.55
N LEU A 41 -1.94 -2.47 -2.30
CA LEU A 41 -0.99 -2.97 -1.31
C LEU A 41 -1.51 -2.87 0.11
N ASN A 42 -2.22 -1.80 0.47
CA ASN A 42 -2.74 -1.63 1.83
C ASN A 42 -3.89 -2.60 2.13
N THR A 43 -4.79 -2.78 1.16
CA THR A 43 -6.02 -3.56 1.33
C THR A 43 -5.91 -5.03 0.88
N GLY A 44 -4.92 -5.36 0.05
CA GLY A 44 -4.86 -6.64 -0.64
C GLY A 44 -5.83 -6.75 -1.82
N ASP A 45 -6.43 -5.65 -2.26
CA ASP A 45 -7.41 -5.62 -3.36
C ASP A 45 -6.72 -5.67 -4.73
N SER A 46 -6.78 -6.83 -5.39
CA SER A 46 -6.23 -7.04 -6.74
C SER A 46 -7.02 -6.31 -7.83
N GLU A 47 -8.28 -5.93 -7.58
CA GLU A 47 -9.09 -5.17 -8.54
C GLU A 47 -8.54 -3.76 -8.74
N ALA A 48 -7.91 -3.19 -7.71
CA ALA A 48 -7.21 -1.90 -7.83
C ALA A 48 -6.02 -2.00 -8.80
N CYS A 49 -5.31 -3.14 -8.86
CA CYS A 49 -4.22 -3.34 -9.82
C CYS A 49 -4.71 -3.41 -11.27
N LYS A 50 -5.95 -3.87 -11.54
CA LYS A 50 -6.52 -3.94 -12.89
C LYS A 50 -6.72 -2.55 -13.50
N LYS A 51 -6.90 -1.52 -12.67
CA LYS A 51 -7.10 -0.12 -13.07
C LYS A 51 -5.79 0.60 -13.40
N ILE A 52 -4.64 0.03 -13.03
CA ILE A 52 -3.33 0.61 -13.31
C ILE A 52 -3.02 0.48 -14.80
N THR A 53 -2.71 1.61 -15.43
CA THR A 53 -2.42 1.65 -16.88
C THR A 53 -0.92 1.48 -17.18
N GLY A 54 -0.05 1.77 -16.21
CA GLY A 54 1.39 1.61 -16.37
C GLY A 54 1.83 0.15 -16.56
N SER A 55 2.39 -0.15 -17.73
CA SER A 55 2.80 -1.51 -18.16
C SER A 55 3.81 -2.20 -17.23
N LYS A 56 4.61 -1.44 -16.47
CA LYS A 56 5.52 -1.97 -15.45
C LYS A 56 4.90 -2.01 -14.04
N ARG A 57 4.02 -1.06 -13.73
CA ARG A 57 3.40 -0.94 -12.40
C ARG A 57 2.29 -1.96 -12.18
N LYS A 58 1.51 -2.24 -13.22
CA LYS A 58 0.43 -3.25 -13.20
C LYS A 58 0.93 -4.64 -12.79
N PRO A 59 1.93 -5.27 -13.46
CA PRO A 59 2.42 -6.59 -13.04
C PRO A 59 3.09 -6.56 -11.66
N HIS A 60 3.78 -5.47 -11.32
CA HIS A 60 4.36 -5.28 -9.99
C HIS A 60 3.29 -5.26 -8.90
N CYS A 61 2.19 -4.54 -9.11
CA CYS A 61 1.05 -4.48 -8.20
C CYS A 61 0.49 -5.88 -7.91
N PHE A 62 0.19 -6.65 -8.96
CA PHE A 62 -0.33 -8.02 -8.79
C PHE A 62 0.65 -8.91 -8.04
N MET A 63 1.94 -8.83 -8.34
CA MET A 63 2.95 -9.64 -7.65
C MET A 63 3.04 -9.33 -6.15
N GLU A 64 3.01 -8.05 -5.77
CA GLU A 64 3.07 -7.64 -4.37
C GLU A 64 1.77 -7.94 -3.62
N VAL A 65 0.60 -7.75 -4.25
CA VAL A 65 -0.68 -8.17 -3.68
C VAL A 65 -0.69 -9.68 -3.45
N ALA A 66 -0.28 -10.47 -4.44
CA ALA A 66 -0.20 -11.93 -4.33
C ALA A 66 0.72 -12.37 -3.17
N LYS A 67 1.87 -11.70 -3.00
CA LYS A 67 2.79 -11.94 -1.88
C LYS A 67 2.15 -11.61 -0.53
N LYS A 68 1.38 -10.53 -0.46
CA LYS A 68 0.71 -10.09 0.77
C LYS A 68 -0.45 -10.99 1.16
N THR A 69 -1.26 -11.42 0.20
CA THR A 69 -2.42 -12.29 0.43
C THR A 69 -2.05 -13.78 0.42
N ALA A 70 -0.82 -14.11 0.01
CA ALA A 70 -0.36 -15.48 -0.26
C ALA A 70 -1.23 -16.24 -1.26
N ASP A 71 -1.93 -15.51 -2.13
CA ASP A 71 -2.88 -16.04 -3.10
C ASP A 71 -2.26 -16.15 -4.51
N PRO A 72 -1.99 -17.38 -5.00
CA PRO A 72 -1.44 -17.59 -6.33
C PRO A 72 -2.41 -17.28 -7.46
N GLN A 73 -3.73 -17.17 -7.21
CA GLN A 73 -4.71 -16.80 -8.24
C GLN A 73 -4.51 -15.35 -8.69
N VAL A 74 -4.02 -14.47 -7.82
CA VAL A 74 -3.69 -13.09 -8.17
C VAL A 74 -2.65 -13.03 -9.30
N CYS A 75 -1.66 -13.95 -9.29
CA CYS A 75 -0.63 -14.03 -10.33
C CYS A 75 -1.19 -14.35 -11.74
N GLU A 76 -2.41 -14.89 -11.85
CA GLU A 76 -3.03 -15.21 -13.15
C GLU A 76 -3.53 -13.97 -13.89
N ASN A 77 -3.66 -12.85 -13.19
CA ASN A 77 -4.01 -11.55 -13.79
C ASN A 77 -2.80 -10.87 -14.46
N ILE A 78 -1.60 -11.47 -14.37
CA ILE A 78 -0.39 -10.96 -15.02
C ILE A 78 -0.36 -11.47 -16.47
N GLU A 79 -0.44 -10.56 -17.43
CA GLU A 79 -0.46 -10.88 -18.87
C GLU A 79 0.78 -11.63 -19.35
N SER A 80 1.95 -11.35 -18.74
CA SER A 80 3.19 -12.05 -19.06
C SER A 80 3.27 -13.39 -18.34
N LEU A 81 3.25 -14.49 -19.09
CA LEU A 81 3.40 -15.86 -18.57
C LEU A 81 4.69 -16.03 -17.74
N ALA A 82 5.80 -15.42 -18.17
CA ALA A 82 7.07 -15.49 -17.46
C ALA A 82 6.99 -14.82 -16.07
N LEU A 83 6.33 -13.66 -15.98
CA LEU A 83 6.11 -12.97 -14.71
C LEU A 83 5.08 -13.69 -13.84
N ALA A 84 4.02 -14.24 -14.42
CA ALA A 84 3.03 -15.05 -13.71
C ALA A 84 3.65 -16.30 -13.07
N ASN A 85 4.51 -17.01 -13.83
CA ASN A 85 5.25 -18.16 -13.31
C ASN A 85 6.22 -17.76 -12.20
N THR A 86 6.96 -16.68 -12.38
CA THR A 86 7.85 -16.12 -11.33
C THR A 86 7.06 -15.79 -10.06
N CYS A 87 5.91 -15.13 -10.19
CA CYS A 87 5.02 -14.80 -9.08
C CYS A 87 4.59 -16.08 -8.32
N LYS A 88 4.10 -17.10 -9.03
CA LYS A 88 3.69 -18.39 -8.41
C LYS A 88 4.86 -19.11 -7.72
N GLN A 89 6.05 -19.12 -8.34
CA GLN A 89 7.25 -19.73 -7.74
C GLN A 89 7.67 -19.05 -6.43
N GLU A 90 7.66 -17.72 -6.40
CA GLU A 90 8.00 -16.95 -5.19
C GLU A 90 7.01 -17.23 -4.05
N LEU A 91 5.72 -17.39 -4.35
CA LEU A 91 4.72 -17.79 -3.35
C LEU A 91 4.95 -19.21 -2.84
N SER A 92 5.27 -20.16 -3.72
CA SER A 92 5.59 -21.53 -3.33
C SER A 92 6.79 -21.59 -2.39
N LYS A 93 7.84 -20.80 -2.66
CA LYS A 93 9.01 -20.67 -1.78
C LYS A 93 8.62 -20.13 -0.40
N ARG A 94 7.79 -19.08 -0.35
CA ARG A 94 7.32 -18.52 0.93
C ARG A 94 6.48 -19.51 1.74
N LYS A 95 5.60 -20.28 1.09
CA LYS A 95 4.81 -21.34 1.75
C LYS A 95 5.71 -22.46 2.31
N SER A 96 6.80 -22.81 1.63
CA SER A 96 7.76 -23.79 2.16
C SER A 96 8.57 -23.28 3.35
N SER A 97 8.91 -21.98 3.37
CA SER A 97 9.66 -21.39 4.50
C SER A 97 8.83 -21.16 5.77
N GLN A 98 7.49 -21.17 5.67
CA GLN A 98 6.61 -21.10 6.84
C GLN A 98 6.30 -22.46 7.48
N LYS A 99 6.88 -23.56 6.96
CA LYS A 99 6.68 -24.94 7.48
C LYS A 99 7.85 -25.45 8.35
N GLN A 100 8.75 -24.57 8.79
CA GLN A 100 9.83 -24.88 9.72
C GLN A 100 9.76 -23.95 10.95
N ASN A 101 8.69 -24.07 11.74
CA ASN A 101 8.69 -23.65 13.14
C ASN A 101 7.63 -24.42 13.92
#